data_AF-A0A4U8UCA3-F1
#
_entry.id   AF-A0A4U8UCA3-F1
#
_cell.length_a   1.000
_cell.length_b   1.000
_cell.length_c   1.000
_cell.angle_alpha   90.00
_cell.angle_beta   90.00
_cell.angle_gamma   90.00
#
_symmetry.space_group_name_H-M   'P 1'
#
loop_
_entity.id
_entity.type
_entity.pdbx_description
1 polymer ?
#
loop_
_entity_poly.entity_id
_entity_poly.type
_entity_poly.pdbx_seq_one_letter_code
_entity_poly.pdbx_strand_id
1 'polypeptide(L)'
;MILEIIHKKEKVFLSLNIDQNSEIGFLANKKGIKITCNGLECEIEIKANFNALSNAVCRVRERIYEALENKDVSLVIDLEGVIEDVAEEMKD
;
A
#
# COMPACT_ATOMS: atom_id res chain seq x y z
N MET A 1 -2.05 12.45 9.37
CA MET A 1 -2.17 11.02 9.68
C MET A 1 -0.82 10.36 9.50
N ILE A 2 -0.41 9.51 10.43
CA ILE A 2 0.76 8.65 10.25
C ILE A 2 0.30 7.41 9.46
N LEU A 3 0.82 7.23 8.24
CA LEU A 3 0.62 6.05 7.43
C LEU A 3 1.83 5.13 7.57
N GLU A 4 1.61 3.91 8.04
CA GLU A 4 2.62 2.86 8.13
C GLU A 4 2.28 1.72 7.17
N ILE A 5 3.21 1.39 6.28
CA ILE A 5 3.09 0.26 5.35
C ILE A 5 4.17 -0.76 5.71
N ILE A 6 3.73 -1.98 6.00
CA ILE A 6 4.57 -3.08 6.48
C ILE A 6 4.52 -4.22 5.47
N HIS A 7 5.69 -4.75 5.09
CA HIS A 7 5.81 -6.02 4.39
C HIS A 7 6.83 -6.89 5.13
N LYS A 8 6.36 -7.89 5.89
CA LYS A 8 7.21 -8.62 6.83
C LYS A 8 8.21 -9.55 6.14
N LYS A 9 7.78 -10.31 5.13
CA LYS A 9 8.68 -11.19 4.34
C LYS A 9 9.86 -10.43 3.74
N GLU A 10 9.59 -9.28 3.12
CA GLU A 10 10.59 -8.43 2.48
C GLU A 10 11.30 -7.49 3.45
N LYS A 11 10.95 -7.53 4.75
CA LYS A 11 11.51 -6.71 5.84
C LYS A 11 11.45 -5.20 5.55
N VAL A 12 10.35 -4.75 4.95
CA VAL A 12 10.11 -3.34 4.66
C VAL A 12 9.15 -2.74 5.68
N PHE A 13 9.54 -1.57 6.20
CA PHE A 13 8.69 -0.70 7.01
C PHE A 13 8.82 0.72 6.48
N LEU A 14 7.70 1.27 5.99
CA LEU A 14 7.61 2.64 5.49
C LEU A 14 6.66 3.42 6.39
N SER A 15 7.14 4.50 7.00
CA SER A 15 6.33 5.42 7.80
C SER A 15 6.32 6.79 7.14
N LEU A 16 5.12 7.30 6.85
CA LEU A 16 4.89 8.58 6.20
C LEU A 16 3.96 9.42 7.06
N ASN A 17 4.20 10.73 7.12
CA ASN A 17 3.21 11.66 7.62
C ASN A 17 2.48 12.26 6.42
N ILE A 18 1.18 11.97 6.30
CA ILE A 18 0.35 12.39 5.18
C ILE A 18 -0.90 13.11 5.65
N ASP A 19 -1.43 13.99 4.81
CA ASP A 19 -2.70 14.69 4.96
C ASP A 19 -3.49 14.67 3.65
N GLN A 20 -4.64 15.36 3.61
CA GLN A 20 -5.50 15.41 2.43
C GLN A 20 -4.86 16.08 1.21
N ASN A 21 -3.75 16.82 1.39
CA ASN A 21 -3.04 17.50 0.31
C ASN A 21 -1.76 16.76 -0.10
N SER A 22 -1.43 15.67 0.59
CA SER A 22 -0.21 14.91 0.32
C SER A 22 -0.34 14.14 -0.99
N GLU A 23 0.65 14.31 -1.87
CA GLU A 23 0.70 13.62 -3.16
C GLU A 23 1.19 12.18 -2.95
N ILE A 24 0.27 11.28 -2.60
CA ILE A 24 0.57 9.85 -2.46
C ILE A 24 0.19 9.10 -3.74
N GLY A 25 1.16 8.37 -4.28
CA GLY A 25 1.03 7.59 -5.51
C GLY A 25 1.47 6.16 -5.29
N PHE A 26 0.82 5.24 -6.01
CA PHE A 26 1.16 3.82 -6.02
C PHE A 26 1.29 3.36 -7.47
N LEU A 27 2.34 2.59 -7.75
CA LEU A 27 2.56 1.94 -9.03
C LEU A 27 2.80 0.45 -8.79
N ALA A 28 1.86 -0.37 -9.24
CA ALA A 28 2.06 -1.82 -9.33
C ALA A 28 2.69 -2.15 -10.68
N ASN A 29 3.70 -3.02 -10.69
CA ASN A 29 4.31 -3.55 -11.90
C ASN A 29 4.65 -5.03 -11.71
N LYS A 30 5.32 -5.67 -12.68
CA LYS A 30 5.69 -7.09 -12.60
C LYS A 30 6.72 -7.44 -11.51
N LYS A 31 7.43 -6.44 -10.97
CA LYS A 31 8.47 -6.60 -9.96
C LYS A 31 7.97 -6.36 -8.54
N GLY A 32 6.92 -5.55 -8.39
CA GLY A 32 6.36 -5.23 -7.08
C GLY A 32 5.55 -3.93 -7.09
N ILE A 33 5.59 -3.22 -5.96
CA ILE A 33 4.86 -1.97 -5.74
C ILE A 33 5.83 -0.85 -5.42
N LYS A 34 5.72 0.25 -6.18
CA LYS A 34 6.38 1.51 -5.87
C LYS A 34 5.40 2.46 -5.21
N ILE A 35 5.84 3.09 -4.13
CA ILE A 35 5.09 4.09 -3.37
C ILE A 35 5.84 5.40 -3.49
N THR A 36 5.12 6.46 -3.87
CA THR A 36 5.67 7.81 -3.94
C THR A 36 4.89 8.71 -3.01
N CYS A 37 5.55 9.54 -2.21
CA CYS A 37 4.89 10.50 -1.33
C CYS A 37 5.73 11.76 -1.16
N ASN A 38 5.23 12.91 -1.60
CA ASN A 38 5.89 14.22 -1.44
C ASN A 38 7.39 14.22 -1.85
N GLY A 39 7.72 13.54 -2.96
CA GLY A 39 9.08 13.40 -3.48
C GLY A 39 9.92 12.25 -2.89
N LEU A 40 9.41 11.55 -1.86
CA LEU A 40 9.98 10.28 -1.42
C LEU A 40 9.50 9.16 -2.34
N GLU A 41 10.42 8.27 -2.72
CA GLU A 41 10.11 7.05 -3.47
C GLU A 41 10.59 5.82 -2.70
N CYS A 42 9.73 4.81 -2.60
CA CYS A 42 10.06 3.51 -2.03
C CYS A 42 9.57 2.42 -2.97
N GLU A 43 10.44 1.48 -3.34
CA GLU A 43 10.06 0.30 -4.12
C GLU A 43 10.13 -0.94 -3.23
N ILE A 44 9.06 -1.73 -3.24
CA ILE A 44 8.94 -2.99 -2.52
C ILE A 44 8.87 -4.07 -3.60
N GLU A 45 9.91 -4.88 -3.70
CA GLU A 45 9.92 -6.04 -4.61
C GLU A 45 9.03 -7.13 -4.03
N ILE A 46 8.02 -7.59 -4.78
CA ILE A 46 7.02 -8.53 -4.28
C ILE A 46 6.78 -9.61 -5.32
N LYS A 47 6.90 -10.88 -4.89
CA LYS A 47 6.60 -12.04 -5.74
C LYS A 47 5.10 -12.35 -5.73
N ALA A 48 4.33 -11.59 -6.49
CA ALA A 48 2.91 -11.85 -6.73
C ALA A 48 2.53 -11.58 -8.20
N ASN A 49 1.39 -12.10 -8.62
CA ASN A 49 0.89 -11.84 -9.97
C ASN A 49 0.46 -10.35 -10.11
N PHE A 50 0.55 -9.80 -11.32
CA PHE A 50 0.25 -8.38 -11.56
C PHE A 50 -1.17 -7.98 -11.14
N ASN A 51 -2.16 -8.84 -11.37
CA ASN A 51 -3.55 -8.55 -11.04
C ASN A 51 -3.76 -8.43 -9.52
N ALA A 52 -3.11 -9.30 -8.74
CA ALA A 52 -3.12 -9.26 -7.28
C ALA A 52 -2.44 -7.98 -6.78
N LEU A 53 -1.29 -7.60 -7.36
CA LEU A 53 -0.61 -6.35 -7.01
C LEU A 53 -1.47 -5.11 -7.33
N SER A 54 -2.11 -5.07 -8.50
CA SER A 54 -2.96 -3.92 -8.89
C SER A 54 -4.20 -3.80 -7.99
N ASN A 55 -4.83 -4.92 -7.65
CA ASN A 55 -6.01 -4.93 -6.78
C ASN A 55 -5.64 -4.59 -5.33
N ALA A 56 -4.50 -5.09 -4.83
CA ALA A 56 -3.99 -4.72 -3.52
C ALA A 56 -3.71 -3.21 -3.42
N VAL A 57 -3.11 -2.62 -4.46
CA VAL A 57 -2.91 -1.16 -4.54
C VAL A 57 -4.23 -0.41 -4.46
N CYS A 58 -5.28 -0.86 -5.16
CA CYS A 58 -6.61 -0.24 -5.07
C CYS A 58 -7.15 -0.24 -3.63
N ARG A 59 -7.09 -1.39 -2.94
CA ARG A 59 -7.54 -1.51 -1.54
C ARG A 59 -6.75 -0.64 -0.59
N VAL A 60 -5.42 -0.62 -0.74
CA VAL A 60 -4.54 0.24 0.05
C VAL A 60 -4.92 1.70 -0.12
N ARG A 61 -5.15 2.13 -1.36
CA ARG A 61 -5.56 3.51 -1.66
C ARG A 61 -6.92 3.86 -1.07
N GLU A 62 -7.91 2.97 -1.19
CA GLU A 62 -9.25 3.14 -0.61
C GLU A 62 -9.17 3.31 0.92
N ARG A 63 -8.46 2.41 1.60
CA ARG A 63 -8.26 2.49 3.06
C ARG A 63 -7.58 3.78 3.50
N ILE A 64 -6.60 4.27 2.73
CA ILE A 64 -5.92 5.54 3.02
C ILE A 64 -6.90 6.71 2.90
N TYR A 65 -7.71 6.76 1.85
CA TYR A 65 -8.67 7.83 1.66
C TYR A 65 -9.78 7.81 2.71
N GLU A 66 -10.32 6.63 3.04
CA GLU A 66 -11.29 6.47 4.13
C GLU A 66 -10.71 6.98 5.46
N ALA A 67 -9.47 6.62 5.79
CA ALA A 67 -8.82 7.08 7.02
C ALA A 67 -8.60 8.61 7.03
N LEU A 68 -8.23 9.20 5.89
CA LEU A 68 -8.10 10.65 5.73
C LEU A 68 -9.45 11.39 5.83
N GLU A 69 -10.53 10.80 5.31
CA GLU A 69 -11.89 11.34 5.42
C GLU A 69 -12.39 11.28 6.86
N ASN A 70 -12.14 10.17 7.55
CA ASN A 70 -12.45 9.96 8.96
C ASN A 70 -11.56 10.76 9.92
N LYS A 71 -10.52 11.43 9.39
CA LYS A 71 -9.53 12.21 10.15
C LYS A 71 -8.78 11.34 11.18
N ASP A 72 -8.51 10.10 10.80
CA ASP A 72 -7.74 9.18 11.63
C ASP A 72 -6.34 9.74 11.89
N VAL A 73 -5.85 9.50 13.11
CA VAL A 73 -4.50 9.95 13.51
C VAL A 73 -3.44 9.04 12.89
N SER A 74 -3.75 7.76 12.70
CA SER A 74 -2.83 6.75 12.17
C SER A 74 -3.54 5.65 11.39
N LEU A 75 -2.87 5.12 10.37
CA LEU A 75 -3.30 3.95 9.60
C LEU A 75 -2.11 3.00 9.41
N VAL A 76 -2.29 1.73 9.79
CA VAL A 76 -1.31 0.66 9.56
C VAL A 76 -1.83 -0.29 8.49
N ILE A 77 -1.00 -0.57 7.49
CA ILE A 77 -1.30 -1.47 6.38
C ILE A 77 -0.29 -2.60 6.39
N ASP A 78 -0.76 -3.82 6.67
CA ASP A 78 -0.04 -5.05 6.36
C ASP A 78 -0.19 -5.34 4.87
N LEU A 79 0.78 -4.90 4.07
CA LEU A 79 0.72 -4.98 2.61
C LEU A 79 0.78 -6.44 2.14
N GLU A 80 1.52 -7.28 2.85
CA GLU A 80 1.63 -8.70 2.58
C GLU A 80 0.27 -9.39 2.73
N GLY A 81 -0.41 -9.15 3.86
CA GLY A 81 -1.75 -9.68 4.10
C GLY A 81 -2.76 -9.22 3.05
N VAL A 82 -2.77 -7.94 2.68
CA VAL A 82 -3.68 -7.43 1.64
C VAL A 82 -3.44 -8.10 0.28
N ILE A 83 -2.19 -8.39 -0.07
CA ILE A 83 -1.86 -9.09 -1.33
C ILE A 83 -2.29 -10.55 -1.28
N GLU A 84 -2.10 -11.22 -0.14
CA GLU A 84 -2.53 -12.60 0.06
C GLU A 84 -4.05 -12.73 -0.02
N ASP A 85 -4.80 -11.87 0.68
CA ASP A 85 -6.27 -11.85 0.65
C ASP A 85 -6.79 -11.69 -0.79
N VAL A 86 -6.26 -10.70 -1.52
CA VAL A 86 -6.62 -10.48 -2.92
C VAL A 86 -6.27 -11.68 -3.79
N ALA A 87 -5.09 -12.28 -3.59
CA ALA A 87 -4.66 -13.43 -4.37
C ALA A 87 -5.51 -14.68 -4.10
N GLU A 88 -6.09 -14.82 -2.90
CA GLU A 88 -7.03 -15.88 -2.55
C GLU A 88 -8.39 -15.66 -3.21
N GLU A 89 -8.96 -14.45 -3.13
CA GLU A 89 -10.23 -14.11 -3.78
C GLU A 89 -10.21 -14.27 -5.30
N MET A 90 -9.02 -14.17 -5.90
CA MET A 90 -8.83 -14.33 -7.35
C MET A 90 -8.66 -15.79 -7.80
N LYS A 91 -8.59 -16.75 -6.88
CA LYS A 91 -8.51 -18.19 -7.21
C LYS A 91 -9.89 -18.85 -7.38
N ASP A 92 -10.94 -18.18 -6.91
CA ASP A 92 -12.35 -18.55 -7.11
C ASP A 92 -12.89 -18.03 -8.46
#